data_AF-A0A427AYT6-F1
#
_entry.id   AF-A0A427AYT6-F1
#
_cell.length_a   1.000
_cell.length_b   1.000
_cell.length_c   1.000
_cell.angle_alpha   90.00
_cell.angle_beta   90.00
_cell.angle_gamma   90.00
#
_symmetry.space_group_name_H-M   'P 1'
#
loop_
_entity.id
_entity.type
_entity.pdbx_description
1 polymer ?
#
loop_
_entity_poly.entity_id
_entity_poly.type
_entity_poly.pdbx_seq_one_letter_code
_entity_poly.pdbx_strand_id
1 'polypeptide(L)'
;MQIVVSSFDVVAGSGAAKPYTALSLQTISGHFRCLRDAISREILVTRKSLGDEGNSGSKGVGISRLHYIDQQLRQQRVLQQFGMMQQHAWRPQRGLPESSVSILRAWLFEHFLHP
;
A
#
# COMPACT_ATOMS: atom_id res chain seq x y z
N MET A 1 -42.23 1.96 -39.97
CA MET A 1 -40.78 1.65 -40.12
C MET A 1 -39.89 2.71 -39.49
N GLN A 2 -40.04 4.00 -39.81
CA GLN A 2 -39.13 5.06 -39.36
C GLN A 2 -38.96 5.19 -37.83
N ILE A 3 -40.06 5.05 -37.08
CA ILE A 3 -40.07 5.12 -35.60
C ILE A 3 -39.19 4.01 -34.99
N VAL A 4 -39.21 2.82 -35.58
CA VAL A 4 -38.42 1.67 -35.13
C VAL A 4 -36.93 1.94 -35.35
N VAL A 5 -36.57 2.46 -36.52
CA VAL A 5 -35.18 2.83 -36.86
C VAL A 5 -34.64 3.90 -35.90
N SER A 6 -35.42 4.94 -35.61
CA SER A 6 -35.02 5.99 -34.65
C SER A 6 -34.83 5.46 -33.23
N SER A 7 -35.60 4.44 -32.83
CA SER A 7 -35.49 3.82 -31.50
C SER A 7 -34.17 3.06 -31.35
N PHE A 8 -33.77 2.32 -32.39
CA PHE A 8 -32.50 1.61 -32.41
C PHE A 8 -31.31 2.56 -32.51
N ASP A 9 -31.42 3.66 -33.24
CA ASP A 9 -30.34 4.65 -33.37
C ASP A 9 -30.02 5.36 -32.03
N VAL A 10 -31.01 5.52 -31.16
CA VAL A 10 -30.79 6.03 -29.79
C VAL A 10 -30.01 5.03 -28.91
N VAL A 11 -30.24 3.72 -29.08
CA VAL A 11 -29.62 2.67 -28.26
C VAL A 11 -28.27 2.20 -28.83
N ALA A 12 -28.14 2.13 -30.15
CA ALA A 12 -26.94 1.67 -30.86
C ALA A 12 -26.04 2.80 -31.36
N GLY A 13 -26.56 4.02 -31.45
CA GLY A 13 -25.81 5.23 -31.81
C GLY A 13 -25.23 5.94 -30.59
N SER A 14 -25.40 7.26 -30.51
CA SER A 14 -24.77 8.11 -29.47
C SER A 14 -25.15 7.77 -28.02
N GLY A 15 -26.27 7.07 -27.81
CA GLY A 15 -26.69 6.59 -26.48
C GLY A 15 -26.08 5.25 -26.05
N ALA A 16 -25.39 4.53 -26.94
CA ALA A 16 -24.83 3.20 -26.64
C ALA A 16 -23.78 3.21 -25.52
N ALA A 17 -23.06 4.32 -25.35
CA ALA A 17 -22.04 4.46 -24.32
C ALA A 17 -22.61 4.72 -22.90
N LYS A 18 -23.86 5.19 -22.80
CA LYS A 18 -24.49 5.58 -21.53
C LYS A 18 -24.49 4.49 -20.44
N PRO A 19 -24.85 3.22 -20.71
CA PRO A 19 -24.81 2.19 -19.67
C PRO A 19 -23.38 1.91 -19.19
N TYR A 20 -22.39 1.93 -20.09
CA TYR A 20 -20.99 1.73 -19.74
C TYR A 20 -20.43 2.86 -18.88
N THR A 21 -20.70 4.11 -19.26
CA THR A 21 -20.24 5.28 -18.50
C THR A 21 -20.94 5.38 -17.14
N ALA A 22 -22.24 5.08 -17.07
CA ALA A 22 -22.99 5.05 -15.81
C ALA A 22 -22.42 3.99 -14.85
N LEU A 23 -22.18 2.76 -15.34
CA LEU A 23 -21.59 1.69 -14.56
C LEU A 23 -20.16 2.04 -14.10
N SER A 24 -19.37 2.63 -14.99
CA SER A 24 -18.00 3.06 -14.67
C SER A 24 -18.01 4.12 -13.58
N LEU A 25 -18.88 5.13 -13.68
CA LEU A 25 -19.02 6.18 -12.68
C LEU A 25 -19.47 5.63 -11.32
N GLN A 26 -20.45 4.73 -11.32
CA GLN A 26 -20.92 4.07 -10.10
C GLN A 26 -19.80 3.29 -9.43
N THR A 27 -19.04 2.51 -10.19
CA THR A 27 -17.92 1.70 -9.67
C THR A 27 -16.83 2.57 -9.09
N ILE A 28 -16.38 3.57 -9.85
CA ILE A 28 -15.33 4.52 -9.46
C ILE A 28 -15.76 5.29 -8.20
N SER A 29 -16.98 5.81 -8.16
CA SER A 29 -17.50 6.53 -6.98
C SER A 29 -17.56 5.64 -5.73
N GLY A 30 -17.93 4.36 -5.89
CA GLY A 30 -17.90 3.36 -4.83
C GLY A 30 -16.49 3.16 -4.27
N HIS A 31 -15.49 2.98 -5.13
CA HIS A 31 -14.10 2.83 -4.71
C HIS A 31 -13.58 4.05 -3.96
N PHE A 32 -13.82 5.26 -4.48
CA PHE A 32 -13.41 6.49 -3.80
C PHE A 32 -14.11 6.69 -2.47
N ARG A 33 -15.40 6.33 -2.37
CA ARG A 33 -16.15 6.37 -1.11
C ARG A 33 -15.51 5.43 -0.08
N CYS A 34 -15.26 4.18 -0.43
CA CYS A 34 -14.62 3.21 0.47
C CYS A 34 -13.23 3.67 0.94
N LEU A 35 -12.42 4.22 0.03
CA LEU A 35 -11.11 4.77 0.35
C LEU A 35 -11.21 5.95 1.33
N ARG A 36 -12.08 6.92 1.03
CA ARG A 36 -12.32 8.08 1.90
C ARG A 36 -12.77 7.64 3.28
N ASP A 37 -13.72 6.71 3.36
CA ASP A 37 -14.25 6.22 4.63
C ASP A 37 -13.17 5.47 5.43
N ALA A 38 -12.30 4.70 4.77
CA ALA A 38 -11.15 4.07 5.41
C ALA A 38 -10.16 5.09 5.99
N ILE A 39 -9.79 6.11 5.21
CA ILE A 39 -8.91 7.20 5.66
C ILE A 39 -9.54 7.95 6.83
N SER A 40 -10.82 8.30 6.75
CA SER A 40 -11.54 9.00 7.83
C SER A 40 -11.58 8.16 9.12
N ARG A 41 -11.80 6.84 9.02
CA ARG A 41 -11.72 5.93 10.17
C ARG A 41 -10.33 5.91 10.78
N GLU A 42 -9.29 5.81 9.96
CA GLU A 42 -7.91 5.78 10.45
C GLU A 42 -7.54 7.09 11.17
N ILE A 43 -7.93 8.23 10.62
CA ILE A 43 -7.74 9.55 11.26
C ILE A 43 -8.48 9.60 12.60
N LEU A 44 -9.72 9.11 12.66
CA LEU A 44 -10.50 9.09 13.89
C LEU A 44 -9.86 8.20 14.96
N VAL A 45 -9.42 6.99 14.59
CA VAL A 45 -8.72 6.07 15.49
C VAL A 45 -7.42 6.68 15.99
N THR A 46 -6.64 7.27 15.08
CA THR A 46 -5.39 7.96 15.42
C THR A 46 -5.64 9.09 16.40
N ARG A 47 -6.66 9.94 16.17
CA ARG A 47 -7.03 11.03 17.09
C ARG A 47 -7.45 10.53 18.47
N LYS A 48 -8.26 9.48 18.53
CA LYS A 48 -8.64 8.83 19.80
C LYS A 48 -7.42 8.25 20.53
N SER A 49 -6.51 7.60 19.80
CA SER A 49 -5.27 7.04 20.37
C SER A 49 -4.33 8.14 20.89
N LEU A 50 -4.32 9.30 20.23
CA LEU A 50 -3.52 10.46 20.59
C LEU A 50 -4.05 11.17 21.85
N GLY A 51 -5.21 10.77 22.38
CA GLY A 51 -5.73 11.24 23.66
C GLY A 51 -6.56 12.52 23.56
N ASP A 52 -7.12 12.82 22.39
CA ASP A 52 -8.07 13.93 22.23
C ASP A 52 -9.49 13.48 22.64
N GLU A 53 -9.62 12.94 23.86
CA GLU A 53 -10.90 12.95 24.55
C GLU A 53 -10.88 14.20 25.43
N GLY A 54 -11.79 15.13 25.13
CA GLY A 54 -11.86 16.46 25.73
C GLY A 54 -12.01 16.48 27.25
N ASN A 55 -10.92 16.26 27.98
CA ASN A 55 -10.85 16.57 29.40
C ASN A 55 -9.46 17.11 29.78
N SER A 56 -9.47 18.40 30.10
CA SER A 56 -8.68 19.08 31.11
C SER A 56 -7.47 18.33 31.71
N GLY A 57 -6.27 18.84 31.42
CA GLY A 57 -5.14 18.81 32.35
C GLY A 57 -4.28 17.54 32.40
N SER A 58 -3.25 17.46 31.54
CA SER A 58 -1.91 17.00 31.96
C SER A 58 -0.91 17.14 30.81
N LYS A 59 -0.15 18.24 30.82
CA LYS A 59 1.02 18.45 29.95
C LYS A 59 2.14 17.52 30.41
N GLY A 60 2.27 16.33 29.84
CA GLY A 60 3.43 15.48 30.11
C GLY A 60 3.46 14.09 29.47
N VAL A 61 2.31 13.52 29.08
CA VAL A 61 2.25 12.11 28.64
C VAL A 61 2.35 11.92 27.11
N GLY A 62 2.17 12.99 26.32
CA GLY A 62 2.10 12.92 24.85
C GLY A 62 3.40 12.50 24.15
N ILE A 63 4.56 12.91 24.70
CA ILE A 63 5.88 12.66 24.09
C ILE A 63 6.30 11.19 24.22
N SER A 64 6.02 10.55 25.36
CA SER A 64 6.36 9.14 25.59
C SER A 64 5.51 8.18 24.74
N ARG A 65 4.26 8.53 24.44
CA ARG A 65 3.36 7.72 23.60
C ARG A 65 3.68 7.83 22.10
N LEU A 66 4.11 9.01 21.65
CA LEU A 66 4.55 9.21 20.26
C LEU A 66 5.82 8.39 19.98
N HIS A 67 6.74 8.28 20.95
CA HIS A 67 7.90 7.39 20.86
C HIS A 67 7.50 5.91 20.72
N TYR A 68 6.47 5.45 21.43
CA TYR A 68 5.99 4.07 21.29
C TYR A 68 5.38 3.80 19.90
N ILE A 69 4.63 4.75 19.36
CA ILE A 69 4.04 4.66 18.01
C ILE A 69 5.13 4.75 16.93
N ASP A 70 6.12 5.63 17.06
CA ASP A 70 7.27 5.70 16.15
C ASP A 70 8.08 4.39 16.19
N GLN A 71 8.23 3.79 17.38
CA GLN A 71 8.89 2.50 17.53
C GLN A 71 8.09 1.35 16.90
N GLN A 72 6.75 1.34 17.04
CA GLN A 72 5.87 0.39 16.34
C GLN A 72 5.91 0.58 14.83
N LEU A 73 5.91 1.81 14.33
CA LEU A 73 6.00 2.12 12.90
C LEU A 73 7.37 1.76 12.32
N ARG A 74 8.43 1.93 13.10
CA ARG A 74 9.78 1.45 12.76
C ARG A 74 9.86 -0.07 12.78
N GLN A 75 9.21 -0.76 13.73
CA GLN A 75 9.11 -2.22 13.76
C GLN A 75 8.29 -2.77 12.58
N GLN A 76 7.17 -2.13 12.24
CA GLN A 76 6.37 -2.48 11.07
C GLN A 76 7.16 -2.23 9.78
N ARG A 77 7.99 -1.18 9.73
CA ARG A 77 8.92 -0.95 8.62
C ARG A 77 10.01 -2.03 8.54
N VAL A 78 10.52 -2.54 9.66
CA VAL A 78 11.47 -3.67 9.70
C VAL A 78 10.80 -4.98 9.24
N LEU A 79 9.56 -5.23 9.63
CA LEU A 79 8.77 -6.39 9.15
C LEU A 79 8.45 -6.27 7.66
N GLN A 80 8.11 -5.08 7.18
CA GLN A 80 8.02 -4.81 5.75
C GLN A 80 9.37 -4.97 5.06
N GLN A 81 10.49 -4.63 5.70
CA GLN A 81 11.83 -4.87 5.14
C GLN A 81 12.13 -6.37 5.02
N PHE A 82 11.69 -7.19 5.97
CA PHE A 82 11.73 -8.66 5.87
C PHE A 82 10.84 -9.21 4.75
N GLY A 83 9.72 -8.54 4.42
CA GLY A 83 8.91 -8.82 3.22
C GLY A 83 9.45 -8.22 1.92
N MET A 84 10.24 -7.14 1.99
CA MET A 84 10.88 -6.47 0.86
C MET A 84 12.17 -7.16 0.42
N MET A 85 12.77 -8.00 1.27
CA MET A 85 13.90 -8.86 0.92
C MET A 85 13.58 -9.82 -0.25
N GLN A 86 12.30 -10.04 -0.57
CA GLN A 86 11.89 -11.01 -1.59
C GLN A 86 11.50 -10.40 -2.96
N GLN A 87 11.40 -9.08 -3.14
CA GLN A 87 10.76 -8.54 -4.36
C GLN A 87 11.44 -7.29 -4.96
N HIS A 88 12.76 -7.32 -5.12
CA HIS A 88 13.42 -6.45 -6.10
C HIS A 88 13.32 -7.04 -7.52
N ALA A 89 12.10 -7.31 -7.99
CA ALA A 89 11.83 -7.90 -9.31
C ALA A 89 12.22 -7.00 -10.51
N TRP A 90 12.64 -5.74 -10.26
CA TRP A 90 12.95 -4.74 -11.29
C TRP A 90 14.44 -4.41 -11.45
N ARG A 91 15.32 -4.97 -10.61
CA ARG A 91 16.78 -4.86 -10.84
C ARG A 91 17.26 -6.12 -11.54
N PRO A 92 18.01 -6.02 -12.66
CA PRO A 92 18.73 -7.17 -13.17
C PRO A 92 19.69 -7.63 -12.08
N GLN A 93 19.49 -8.84 -11.56
CA GLN A 93 20.33 -9.45 -10.54
C GLN A 93 21.70 -9.77 -11.14
N ARG A 94 22.52 -8.73 -11.34
CA ARG A 94 23.88 -8.84 -11.83
C ARG A 94 24.79 -9.18 -10.67
N GLY A 95 24.97 -10.48 -10.46
CA GLY A 95 25.92 -11.04 -9.52
C GLY A 95 25.44 -12.37 -8.93
N LEU A 96 26.40 -13.19 -8.48
CA LEU A 96 26.08 -14.32 -7.60
C LEU A 96 25.42 -13.79 -6.32
N PRO A 97 24.46 -14.51 -5.73
CA PRO A 97 23.90 -14.17 -4.41
C PRO A 97 25.01 -13.92 -3.39
N GLU A 98 24.86 -12.91 -2.53
CA GLU A 98 25.86 -12.57 -1.51
C GLU A 98 26.20 -13.77 -0.60
N SER A 99 25.23 -14.65 -0.37
CA SER A 99 25.43 -15.92 0.35
C SER A 99 26.34 -16.90 -0.40
N SER A 100 26.22 -17.00 -1.72
CA SER A 100 27.09 -17.85 -2.52
C SER A 100 28.52 -17.29 -2.56
N VAL A 101 28.67 -15.96 -2.60
CA VAL A 101 29.98 -15.29 -2.58
C VAL A 101 30.66 -15.45 -1.21
N SER A 102 29.93 -15.36 -0.10
CA SER A 102 30.50 -15.54 1.24
C SER A 102 30.95 -16.97 1.49
N ILE A 103 30.17 -17.97 1.04
CA ILE A 103 30.57 -19.38 1.08
C ILE A 103 31.83 -19.61 0.23
N LEU A 104 31.89 -19.06 -0.98
CA LEU A 104 33.05 -19.20 -1.86
C LEU A 104 34.31 -18.57 -1.25
N ARG A 105 34.19 -17.39 -0.62
CA ARG A 105 35.29 -16.75 0.10
C ARG A 105 35.75 -17.58 1.29
N ALA A 106 34.83 -18.09 2.11
CA ALA A 106 35.17 -18.95 3.24
C ALA A 106 35.89 -20.22 2.78
N TRP A 107 35.38 -20.88 1.73
CA TRP A 107 35.98 -22.07 1.14
C TRP A 107 37.38 -21.79 0.56
N LEU A 108 37.54 -20.68 -0.18
CA LEU A 108 38.84 -20.25 -0.70
C LEU A 108 39.83 -19.96 0.43
N PHE A 109 39.40 -19.31 1.51
CA PHE A 109 40.27 -19.05 2.65
C PHE A 109 40.66 -20.33 3.38
N GLU A 110 39.75 -21.27 3.52
CA GLU A 110 40.04 -22.58 4.11
C GLU A 110 41.03 -23.41 3.27
N HIS A 111 40.94 -23.30 1.94
CA HIS A 111 41.74 -24.15 1.03
C HIS A 111 42.99 -23.46 0.45
N PHE A 112 43.13 -22.14 0.55
CA PHE A 112 44.27 -21.39 -0.03
C PHE A 112 45.03 -20.50 0.97
N LEU A 113 44.53 -20.21 2.19
CA LEU A 113 45.30 -19.45 3.20
C LEU A 113 46.10 -20.34 4.18
N HIS A 114 45.99 -21.66 4.07
CA HIS A 114 46.90 -22.59 4.73
C HIS A 114 47.73 -23.29 3.63
N PRO A 115 48.93 -22.80 3.30
CA PRO A 115 49.90 -23.61 2.56
C PRO A 115 50.38 -24.80 3.39
#